data_AF-A0ABD1QQE5-F1
#
_entry.id   AF-A0ABD1QQE5-F1
#
_cell.length_a   1.000
_cell.length_b   1.000
_cell.length_c   1.000
_cell.angle_alpha   90.00
_cell.angle_beta   90.00
_cell.angle_gamma   90.00
#
_symmetry.space_group_name_H-M   'P 1'
#
loop_
_entity.id
_entity.type
_entity.pdbx_description
1 polymer ?
#
loop_
_entity_poly.entity_id
_entity_poly.type
_entity_poly.pdbx_seq_one_letter_code
_entity_poly.pdbx_strand_id
1 'polypeptide(L)'
;MALLHSVPFGKMIVLDLFADVKPIWKSSSQFYGTPYIWCMLHNFGGNIEMYGILDAVASGPIDAGISKNSTMIGVGMCMEGIEQNPIVYELMSEMAFRSDALQLEDWLITYSRRRYGKAVKQIETAWKILHHTIYNCTDGIADHNKDYIVKFPDWDPSLSSSFEMSEVNQMQKLVEIPRNRRFLFHEKSSPLPQPHLWYTQDVLHALKLFLDAGNELAGSLTYRYDLVDLTRQSLSKLANQVYLNAIAAFRDGDAKALSLHSRKFLQLIKDIDILLAADDNFLLGTWLESAKKLAVNADEIKQYEWNARTQVTMWYDNTKNVQSQLHDYANKFWSGILEGYYLPRASMFFTRLLKSLKENKDFKLEEWRKEWITFSNKWQAGLELYPVKVQGDALVIAKDLYQKYFT
;
A
#
# COMPACT_ATOMS: atom_id res chain seq x y z
N MET A 1 -10.79 29.17 -14.04
CA MET A 1 -10.64 30.48 -14.71
C MET A 1 -10.64 31.65 -13.74
N ALA A 2 -11.72 31.93 -12.98
CA ALA A 2 -11.81 33.11 -12.10
C ALA A 2 -10.67 33.26 -11.07
N LEU A 3 -10.24 32.17 -10.45
CA LEU A 3 -9.12 32.17 -9.48
C LEU A 3 -7.74 32.35 -10.14
N LEU A 4 -7.53 31.77 -11.32
CA LEU A 4 -6.22 31.80 -11.99
C LEU A 4 -5.95 33.13 -12.70
N HIS A 5 -7.02 33.80 -13.15
CA HIS A 5 -6.92 35.11 -13.83
C HIS A 5 -6.95 36.30 -12.89
N SER A 6 -7.21 36.10 -11.59
CA SER A 6 -7.11 37.18 -10.60
C SER A 6 -5.66 37.50 -10.21
N VAL A 7 -4.72 36.63 -10.56
CA VAL A 7 -3.28 36.85 -10.35
C VAL A 7 -2.60 37.21 -11.68
N PRO A 8 -1.76 38.26 -11.74
CA PRO A 8 -1.07 38.63 -12.97
C PRO A 8 -0.23 37.50 -13.58
N PHE A 9 -0.15 37.48 -14.91
CA PHE A 9 0.64 36.50 -15.65
C PHE A 9 2.10 36.47 -15.17
N GLY A 10 2.66 35.27 -15.00
CA GLY A 10 4.03 35.06 -14.51
C GLY A 10 4.23 35.29 -13.00
N LYS A 11 3.17 35.58 -12.24
CA LYS A 11 3.21 35.71 -10.76
C LYS A 11 2.63 34.50 -10.02
N MET A 12 2.21 33.48 -10.76
CA MET A 12 1.66 32.24 -10.23
C MET A 12 2.25 31.07 -11.01
N ILE A 13 2.58 30.00 -10.27
CA ILE A 13 2.89 28.68 -10.81
C ILE A 13 1.91 27.72 -10.15
N VAL A 14 1.25 26.88 -10.94
CA VAL A 14 0.39 25.82 -10.45
C VAL A 14 1.20 24.52 -10.32
N LEU A 15 1.05 23.81 -9.21
CA LEU A 15 1.48 22.42 -9.12
C LEU A 15 0.30 21.55 -9.55
N ASP A 16 0.39 20.89 -10.71
CA ASP A 16 -0.59 19.87 -11.10
C ASP A 16 -0.28 18.61 -10.29
N LEU A 17 -0.76 18.62 -9.04
CA LEU A 17 -0.22 17.83 -7.95
C LEU A 17 -0.25 16.32 -8.19
N PHE A 18 -1.28 15.84 -8.91
CA PHE A 18 -1.56 14.43 -9.16
C PHE A 18 -1.60 14.13 -10.66
N ALA A 19 -0.64 14.67 -11.42
CA ALA A 19 -0.67 14.65 -12.87
C ALA A 19 -0.36 13.28 -13.48
N ASP A 20 0.25 12.39 -12.71
CA ASP A 20 0.52 10.99 -13.06
C ASP A 20 -0.79 10.19 -13.22
N VAL A 21 -1.79 10.40 -12.35
CA VAL A 21 -3.08 9.68 -12.41
C VAL A 21 -4.23 10.56 -12.90
N LYS A 22 -4.35 11.80 -12.39
CA LYS A 22 -5.46 12.73 -12.68
C LYS A 22 -4.96 14.11 -13.13
N PRO A 23 -4.32 14.21 -14.32
CA PRO A 23 -3.78 15.46 -14.84
C PRO A 23 -4.88 16.49 -15.10
N ILE A 24 -4.80 17.62 -14.41
CA ILE A 24 -5.72 18.74 -14.58
C ILE A 24 -5.32 19.60 -15.79
N TRP A 25 -4.06 19.60 -16.20
CA TRP A 25 -3.60 20.30 -17.40
C TRP A 25 -4.40 19.92 -18.66
N LYS A 26 -4.83 18.65 -18.76
CA LYS A 26 -5.62 18.11 -19.89
C LYS A 26 -7.04 18.69 -19.96
N SER A 27 -7.66 18.97 -18.82
CA SER A 27 -9.06 19.44 -18.73
C SER A 27 -9.19 20.95 -18.51
N SER A 28 -8.06 21.64 -18.26
CA SER A 28 -8.01 23.08 -17.94
C SER A 28 -7.42 23.95 -19.06
N SER A 29 -7.25 23.40 -20.27
CA SER A 29 -6.59 24.09 -21.39
C SER A 29 -5.23 24.66 -20.97
N GLN A 30 -4.37 23.82 -20.38
CA GLN A 30 -3.06 24.23 -19.85
C GLN A 30 -3.20 25.34 -18.77
N PHE A 31 -4.09 25.11 -17.79
CA PHE A 31 -4.41 26.06 -16.72
C PHE A 31 -4.74 27.48 -17.21
N TYR A 32 -5.43 27.58 -18.36
CA TYR A 32 -5.83 28.84 -18.98
C TYR A 32 -4.67 29.82 -19.21
N GLY A 33 -3.48 29.29 -19.52
CA GLY A 33 -2.27 30.07 -19.79
C GLY A 33 -1.36 30.26 -18.57
N THR A 34 -1.77 29.87 -17.36
CA THR A 34 -0.90 29.95 -16.18
C THR A 34 0.21 28.89 -16.26
N PRO A 35 1.48 29.23 -15.99
CA PRO A 35 2.56 28.26 -15.92
C PRO A 35 2.30 27.17 -14.86
N TYR A 36 2.68 25.94 -15.15
CA TYR A 36 2.53 24.83 -14.20
C TYR A 36 3.71 23.87 -14.19
N ILE A 37 3.81 23.12 -13.09
CA ILE A 37 4.73 22.00 -12.91
C ILE A 37 3.90 20.72 -12.93
N TRP A 38 4.30 19.76 -13.78
CA TRP A 38 3.73 18.43 -13.80
C TRP A 38 4.26 17.66 -12.59
N CYS A 39 3.40 17.30 -11.63
CA CYS A 39 3.83 16.59 -10.44
C CYS A 39 3.36 15.15 -10.43
N MET A 40 4.26 14.24 -10.05
CA MET A 40 3.90 12.89 -9.65
C MET A 40 3.56 12.86 -8.17
N LEU A 41 2.32 12.49 -7.83
CA LEU A 41 1.93 12.31 -6.43
C LEU A 41 2.30 10.92 -5.96
N HIS A 42 1.99 9.88 -6.75
CA HIS A 42 2.27 8.47 -6.49
C HIS A 42 1.75 7.87 -5.16
N ASN A 43 2.21 8.37 -4.01
CA ASN A 43 1.96 7.78 -2.70
C ASN A 43 1.17 8.71 -1.76
N PHE A 44 0.21 8.10 -1.07
CA PHE A 44 -0.59 8.72 -0.03
C PHE A 44 -0.26 8.11 1.34
N GLY A 45 -0.25 8.92 2.39
CA GLY A 45 -0.03 8.47 3.77
C GLY A 45 1.32 7.79 4.07
N GLY A 46 2.26 7.73 3.12
CA GLY A 46 3.42 6.85 3.26
C GLY A 46 3.03 5.38 3.31
N ASN A 47 1.91 4.97 2.71
CA ASN A 47 1.48 3.58 2.74
C ASN A 47 2.51 2.70 2.02
N ILE A 48 2.73 1.49 2.55
CA ILE A 48 3.64 0.51 1.93
C ILE A 48 2.79 -0.47 1.13
N GLU A 49 2.76 -0.25 -0.18
CA GLU A 49 2.16 -1.12 -1.19
C GLU A 49 3.03 -1.05 -2.43
N MET A 50 3.29 -2.18 -3.08
CA MET A 50 3.94 -2.14 -4.38
C MET A 50 2.89 -1.65 -5.39
N TYR A 51 3.13 -0.47 -5.94
CA TYR A 51 2.24 0.21 -6.88
C TYR A 51 3.05 1.08 -7.81
N GLY A 52 2.56 1.23 -9.04
CA GLY A 52 3.02 2.29 -9.92
C GLY A 52 2.31 2.28 -11.26
N ILE A 53 2.62 3.33 -12.01
CA ILE A 53 2.06 3.61 -13.34
C ILE A 53 3.21 4.01 -14.27
N LEU A 54 4.21 3.13 -14.39
CA LEU A 54 5.50 3.47 -15.02
C LEU A 54 5.36 3.97 -16.46
N ASP A 55 4.40 3.45 -17.23
CA ASP A 55 4.12 3.94 -18.59
C ASP A 55 3.70 5.41 -18.57
N ALA A 56 2.77 5.76 -17.67
CA ALA A 56 2.28 7.14 -17.53
C ALA A 56 3.35 8.09 -16.98
N VAL A 57 4.23 7.62 -16.09
CA VAL A 57 5.39 8.40 -15.61
C VAL A 57 6.42 8.60 -16.72
N ALA A 58 6.69 7.56 -17.52
CA ALA A 58 7.68 7.59 -18.60
C ALA A 58 7.26 8.46 -19.80
N SER A 59 5.97 8.69 -20.02
CA SER A 59 5.47 9.53 -21.12
C SER A 59 4.88 10.87 -20.67
N GLY A 60 4.26 10.92 -19.48
CA GLY A 60 3.41 12.02 -19.03
C GLY A 60 4.07 13.41 -19.09
N PRO A 61 5.28 13.60 -18.53
CA PRO A 61 6.00 14.86 -18.63
C PRO A 61 6.31 15.29 -20.07
N ILE A 62 6.67 14.35 -20.95
CA ILE A 62 6.96 14.62 -22.36
C ILE A 62 5.69 15.03 -23.08
N ASP A 63 4.62 14.26 -22.91
CA ASP A 63 3.30 14.52 -23.50
C ASP A 63 2.77 15.91 -23.10
N ALA A 64 2.91 16.27 -21.82
CA ALA A 64 2.53 17.58 -21.31
C ALA A 64 3.41 18.70 -21.90
N GLY A 65 4.72 18.51 -21.97
CA GLY A 65 5.67 19.49 -22.50
C GLY A 65 5.47 19.80 -23.99
N ILE A 66 5.24 18.78 -24.83
CA ILE A 66 5.07 18.97 -26.29
C ILE A 66 3.63 19.29 -26.69
N SER A 67 2.69 19.26 -25.75
CA SER A 67 1.28 19.52 -26.05
C SER A 67 1.05 20.95 -26.59
N LYS A 68 0.01 21.09 -27.42
CA LYS A 68 -0.32 22.39 -28.03
C LYS A 68 -0.60 23.43 -26.94
N ASN A 69 0.05 24.59 -27.06
CA ASN A 69 -0.04 25.71 -26.11
C ASN A 69 0.41 25.35 -24.68
N SER A 70 1.28 24.34 -24.52
CA SER A 70 1.78 23.96 -23.20
C SER A 70 2.38 25.16 -22.46
N THR A 71 2.01 25.28 -21.19
CA THR A 71 2.59 26.21 -20.23
C THR A 71 3.35 25.47 -19.14
N MET A 72 3.70 24.20 -19.40
CA MET A 72 4.53 23.41 -18.50
C MET A 72 5.93 24.00 -18.44
N ILE A 73 6.43 24.24 -17.23
CA ILE A 73 7.75 24.83 -16.99
C ILE A 73 8.65 23.94 -16.13
N GLY A 74 8.18 22.76 -15.73
CA GLY A 74 8.98 21.82 -14.96
C GLY A 74 8.23 20.56 -14.57
N VAL A 75 8.95 19.66 -13.90
CA VAL A 75 8.45 18.44 -13.29
C VAL A 75 8.66 18.46 -11.78
N GLY A 76 7.82 17.73 -11.04
CA GLY A 76 7.87 17.65 -9.58
C GLY A 76 7.52 16.26 -9.04
N MET A 77 7.96 16.01 -7.81
CA MET A 77 7.61 14.84 -7.02
C MET A 77 6.96 15.33 -5.73
N CYS A 78 5.73 14.90 -5.46
CA CYS A 78 4.89 15.47 -4.40
C CYS A 78 4.28 14.42 -3.47
N MET A 79 4.87 13.23 -3.40
CA MET A 79 4.41 12.14 -2.52
C MET A 79 4.17 12.59 -1.09
N GLU A 80 3.10 12.10 -0.47
CA GLU A 80 2.83 12.35 0.96
C GLU A 80 3.83 11.63 1.88
N GLY A 81 4.41 10.51 1.40
CA GLY A 81 5.50 9.81 2.06
C GLY A 81 6.47 9.19 1.06
N ILE A 82 7.73 9.05 1.47
CA ILE A 82 8.82 8.46 0.68
C ILE A 82 9.15 7.03 1.19
N GLU A 83 10.32 6.49 0.87
CA GLU A 83 10.83 5.18 1.37
C GLU A 83 10.11 3.92 0.83
N GLN A 84 9.32 4.05 -0.24
CA GLN A 84 8.73 2.92 -0.97
C GLN A 84 8.83 3.10 -2.49
N ASN A 85 8.69 2.01 -3.24
CA ASN A 85 8.69 1.99 -4.72
C ASN A 85 9.82 2.83 -5.36
N PRO A 86 11.11 2.58 -5.01
CA PRO A 86 12.23 3.39 -5.49
C PRO A 86 12.35 3.43 -7.03
N ILE A 87 11.86 2.39 -7.72
CA ILE A 87 11.79 2.36 -9.18
C ILE A 87 10.99 3.53 -9.77
N VAL A 88 9.87 3.89 -9.15
CA VAL A 88 8.99 4.96 -9.63
C VAL A 88 9.68 6.31 -9.46
N TYR A 89 10.39 6.51 -8.35
CA TYR A 89 11.12 7.75 -8.06
C TYR A 89 12.38 7.92 -8.89
N GLU A 90 13.12 6.84 -9.14
CA GLU A 90 14.28 6.86 -10.05
C GLU A 90 13.83 7.23 -11.47
N LEU A 91 12.75 6.59 -11.96
CA LEU A 91 12.19 6.90 -13.27
C LEU A 91 11.76 8.38 -13.35
N MET A 92 10.95 8.84 -12.40
CA MET A 92 10.44 10.22 -12.42
C MET A 92 11.55 11.27 -12.34
N SER A 93 12.60 11.00 -11.55
CA SER A 93 13.77 11.87 -11.45
C SER A 93 14.53 11.95 -12.78
N GLU A 94 14.64 10.83 -13.51
CA GLU A 94 15.27 10.81 -14.84
C GLU A 94 14.46 11.59 -15.88
N MET A 95 13.12 11.58 -15.77
CA MET A 95 12.25 12.32 -16.69
C MET A 95 12.46 13.84 -16.67
N ALA A 96 13.06 14.40 -15.61
CA ALA A 96 13.46 15.81 -15.57
C ALA A 96 14.54 16.18 -16.60
N PHE A 97 15.31 15.19 -17.08
CA PHE A 97 16.45 15.37 -17.99
C PHE A 97 16.18 14.83 -19.39
N ARG A 98 14.96 14.36 -19.66
CA ARG A 98 14.59 13.74 -20.94
C ARG A 98 13.77 14.69 -21.79
N SER A 99 14.04 14.67 -23.09
CA SER A 99 13.23 15.34 -24.12
C SER A 99 12.40 14.37 -24.95
N ASP A 100 12.73 13.07 -24.89
CA ASP A 100 12.10 11.99 -25.64
C ASP A 100 11.55 10.90 -24.71
N ALA A 101 10.55 10.17 -25.21
CA ALA A 101 9.97 9.04 -24.52
C ALA A 101 11.00 7.92 -24.27
N LEU A 102 10.85 7.23 -23.15
CA LEU A 102 11.71 6.14 -22.73
C LEU A 102 11.22 4.78 -23.27
N GLN A 103 12.14 3.94 -23.76
CA GLN A 103 11.87 2.50 -23.94
C GLN A 103 11.95 1.81 -22.58
N LEU A 104 10.80 1.65 -21.93
CA LEU A 104 10.74 1.30 -20.52
C LEU A 104 11.26 -0.12 -20.22
N GLU A 105 11.04 -1.11 -21.08
CA GLU A 105 11.58 -2.46 -20.87
C GLU A 105 13.12 -2.50 -20.86
N ASP A 106 13.76 -1.78 -21.78
CA ASP A 106 15.22 -1.65 -21.80
C ASP A 106 15.73 -0.91 -20.56
N TRP A 107 15.00 0.12 -20.13
CA TRP A 107 15.31 0.83 -18.91
C TRP A 107 15.26 -0.08 -17.69
N LEU A 108 14.23 -0.92 -17.55
CA LEU A 108 14.07 -1.88 -16.45
C LEU A 108 15.22 -2.89 -16.37
N ILE A 109 15.68 -3.37 -17.52
CA ILE A 109 16.86 -4.24 -17.59
C ILE A 109 18.08 -3.51 -17.01
N THR A 110 18.31 -2.27 -17.44
CA THR A 110 19.46 -1.50 -16.93
C THR A 110 19.29 -1.09 -15.46
N TYR A 111 18.07 -0.76 -15.03
CA TYR A 111 17.70 -0.44 -13.65
C TYR A 111 18.05 -1.59 -12.72
N SER A 112 17.57 -2.81 -13.01
CA SER A 112 17.84 -3.99 -12.18
C SER A 112 19.34 -4.28 -12.07
N ARG A 113 20.10 -4.15 -13.17
CA ARG A 113 21.57 -4.32 -13.17
C ARG A 113 22.29 -3.31 -12.29
N ARG A 114 21.93 -2.02 -12.40
CA ARG A 114 22.52 -0.96 -11.56
C ARG A 114 22.14 -1.14 -10.10
N ARG A 115 20.87 -1.44 -9.84
CA ARG A 115 20.33 -1.60 -8.49
C ARG A 115 20.97 -2.77 -7.76
N TYR A 116 21.15 -3.91 -8.41
CA TYR A 116 21.69 -5.12 -7.76
C TYR A 116 23.19 -5.34 -7.97
N GLY A 117 23.84 -4.52 -8.82
CA GLY A 117 25.26 -4.63 -9.13
C GLY A 117 25.63 -5.81 -10.04
N LYS A 118 24.65 -6.54 -10.59
CA LYS A 118 24.87 -7.72 -11.43
C LYS A 118 23.73 -7.92 -12.43
N ALA A 119 24.05 -8.44 -13.62
CA ALA A 119 23.06 -8.94 -14.56
C ALA A 119 22.64 -10.36 -14.21
N VAL A 120 21.36 -10.56 -13.91
CA VAL A 120 20.76 -11.85 -13.59
C VAL A 120 19.49 -12.02 -14.42
N LYS A 121 19.44 -13.05 -15.27
CA LYS A 121 18.39 -13.16 -16.29
C LYS A 121 16.99 -13.30 -15.70
N GLN A 122 16.88 -14.07 -14.61
CA GLN A 122 15.66 -14.30 -13.86
C GLN A 122 15.08 -12.96 -13.36
N ILE A 123 15.94 -12.07 -12.89
CA ILE A 123 15.56 -10.76 -12.38
C ILE A 123 15.11 -9.82 -13.50
N GLU A 124 15.79 -9.82 -14.65
CA GLU A 124 15.35 -9.05 -15.82
C GLU A 124 13.94 -9.49 -16.26
N THR A 125 13.69 -10.81 -16.28
CA THR A 125 12.36 -11.35 -16.57
C THR A 125 11.34 -10.99 -15.49
N ALA A 126 11.72 -11.05 -14.21
CA ALA A 126 10.84 -10.70 -13.10
C ALA A 126 10.41 -9.23 -13.16
N TRP A 127 11.34 -8.30 -13.41
CA TRP A 127 11.01 -6.87 -13.55
C TRP A 127 10.10 -6.58 -14.73
N LYS A 128 10.23 -7.32 -15.84
CA LYS A 128 9.27 -7.23 -16.95
C LYS A 128 7.87 -7.67 -16.53
N ILE A 129 7.75 -8.75 -15.76
CA ILE A 129 6.45 -9.19 -15.22
C ILE A 129 5.88 -8.11 -14.28
N LEU A 130 6.69 -7.59 -13.36
CA LEU A 130 6.26 -6.55 -12.41
C LEU A 130 5.80 -5.28 -13.12
N HIS A 131 6.48 -4.88 -14.20
CA HIS A 131 6.04 -3.79 -15.08
C HIS A 131 4.66 -4.06 -15.66
N HIS A 132 4.43 -5.21 -16.28
CA HIS A 132 3.13 -5.56 -16.88
C HIS A 132 2.02 -5.88 -15.86
N THR A 133 2.30 -5.81 -14.56
CA THR A 133 1.37 -6.12 -13.48
C THR A 133 1.29 -4.99 -12.45
N ILE A 134 2.05 -5.11 -11.35
CA ILE A 134 2.06 -4.20 -10.20
C ILE A 134 2.34 -2.74 -10.61
N TYR A 135 3.28 -2.54 -11.52
CA TYR A 135 3.81 -1.23 -11.87
C TYR A 135 3.18 -0.61 -13.14
N ASN A 136 2.04 -1.14 -13.61
CA ASN A 136 1.27 -0.53 -14.68
C ASN A 136 -0.24 -0.54 -14.38
N CYS A 137 -0.63 0.08 -13.27
CA CYS A 137 -2.03 0.30 -12.95
C CYS A 137 -2.68 1.31 -13.93
N THR A 138 -3.87 0.99 -14.47
CA THR A 138 -4.54 1.86 -15.46
C THR A 138 -5.96 2.24 -15.10
N ASP A 139 -6.41 1.99 -13.87
CA ASP A 139 -7.81 2.23 -13.47
C ASP A 139 -8.11 3.68 -13.04
N GLY A 140 -7.07 4.50 -12.85
CA GLY A 140 -7.20 5.90 -12.45
C GLY A 140 -7.57 6.12 -10.97
N ILE A 141 -7.45 5.07 -10.15
CA ILE A 141 -7.72 5.11 -8.71
C ILE A 141 -6.47 5.62 -7.96
N ALA A 142 -6.68 6.44 -6.93
CA ALA A 142 -5.62 6.84 -6.02
C ALA A 142 -5.25 5.66 -5.12
N ASP A 143 -3.99 5.24 -5.17
CA ASP A 143 -3.53 4.08 -4.43
C ASP A 143 -3.36 4.42 -2.94
N HIS A 144 -4.36 4.01 -2.18
CA HIS A 144 -4.29 3.95 -0.72
C HIS A 144 -4.29 2.47 -0.34
N ASN A 145 -3.33 2.04 0.47
CA ASN A 145 -3.31 0.65 0.91
C ASN A 145 -4.52 0.36 1.80
N LYS A 146 -5.42 -0.49 1.28
CA LYS A 146 -6.65 -0.95 1.93
C LYS A 146 -6.62 -2.46 2.20
N ASP A 147 -5.44 -3.09 2.21
CA ASP A 147 -5.30 -4.49 2.60
C ASP A 147 -5.87 -4.70 4.00
N TYR A 148 -6.62 -5.78 4.19
CA TYR A 148 -7.39 -6.01 5.42
C TYR A 148 -6.52 -6.15 6.67
N ILE A 149 -5.23 -6.44 6.53
CA ILE A 149 -4.29 -6.43 7.65
C ILE A 149 -4.15 -5.01 8.21
N VAL A 150 -3.93 -4.02 7.35
CA VAL A 150 -3.55 -2.65 7.74
C VAL A 150 -4.72 -1.68 7.77
N LYS A 151 -5.82 -2.00 7.09
CA LYS A 151 -7.09 -1.27 7.12
C LYS A 151 -8.23 -2.21 7.46
N PHE A 152 -8.20 -2.70 8.70
CA PHE A 152 -9.14 -3.72 9.16
C PHE A 152 -10.59 -3.17 9.13
N PRO A 153 -11.54 -3.86 8.45
CA PRO A 153 -12.88 -3.31 8.24
C PRO A 153 -13.69 -3.08 9.53
N ASP A 154 -14.25 -1.88 9.68
CA ASP A 154 -15.16 -1.50 10.78
C ASP A 154 -16.63 -1.65 10.36
N TRP A 155 -17.12 -2.89 10.34
CA TRP A 155 -18.44 -3.23 9.81
C TRP A 155 -19.05 -4.45 10.51
N ASP A 156 -20.36 -4.68 10.34
CA ASP A 156 -21.05 -5.88 10.80
C ASP A 156 -21.19 -6.90 9.66
N PRO A 157 -20.50 -8.06 9.73
CA PRO A 157 -20.57 -9.10 8.71
C PRO A 157 -21.94 -9.74 8.49
N SER A 158 -22.84 -9.58 9.47
CA SER A 158 -24.21 -10.11 9.47
C SER A 158 -25.13 -9.32 8.54
N LEU A 159 -24.79 -8.06 8.26
CA LEU A 159 -25.55 -7.21 7.35
C LEU A 159 -25.36 -7.73 5.92
N SER A 160 -26.48 -8.09 5.29
CA SER A 160 -26.50 -8.52 3.89
C SER A 160 -26.14 -7.32 3.02
N SER A 161 -24.91 -7.24 2.53
CA SER A 161 -24.69 -6.57 1.26
C SER A 161 -25.31 -7.47 0.20
N SER A 162 -26.24 -6.93 -0.59
CA SER A 162 -26.75 -7.53 -1.83
C SER A 162 -25.66 -7.64 -2.91
N PHE A 163 -24.51 -8.20 -2.56
CA PHE A 163 -23.42 -8.53 -3.47
C PHE A 163 -23.24 -10.04 -3.42
N GLU A 164 -23.65 -10.64 -4.53
CA GLU A 164 -23.45 -12.04 -4.84
C GLU A 164 -21.97 -12.41 -4.72
N MET A 165 -21.69 -13.58 -4.17
CA MET A 165 -20.38 -14.25 -4.23
C MET A 165 -19.85 -14.47 -5.66
N SER A 166 -20.58 -14.05 -6.71
CA SER A 166 -20.19 -14.16 -8.12
C SER A 166 -18.99 -13.26 -8.47
N GLU A 167 -18.77 -12.14 -7.78
CA GLU A 167 -17.60 -11.27 -8.00
C GLU A 167 -16.31 -11.78 -7.34
N VAL A 168 -16.42 -12.55 -6.25
CA VAL A 168 -15.27 -13.23 -5.64
C VAL A 168 -14.67 -14.26 -6.61
N ASN A 169 -15.50 -14.87 -7.47
CA ASN A 169 -15.05 -15.74 -8.56
C ASN A 169 -14.57 -14.97 -9.81
N GLN A 170 -14.92 -13.68 -9.99
CA GLN A 170 -14.43 -12.88 -11.13
C GLN A 170 -12.97 -12.45 -11.00
N MET A 171 -12.39 -12.45 -9.79
CA MET A 171 -10.93 -12.33 -9.61
C MET A 171 -10.14 -13.47 -10.30
N GLN A 172 -10.80 -14.55 -10.73
CA GLN A 172 -10.18 -15.62 -11.52
C GLN A 172 -10.33 -15.44 -13.04
N LYS A 173 -11.10 -14.45 -13.53
CA LYS A 173 -11.37 -14.24 -14.96
C LYS A 173 -11.47 -12.74 -15.29
N LEU A 174 -10.34 -12.09 -15.55
CA LEU A 174 -10.33 -10.77 -16.19
C LEU A 174 -9.72 -10.91 -17.60
N VAL A 175 -10.62 -10.92 -18.59
CA VAL A 175 -10.31 -10.76 -20.02
C VAL A 175 -11.10 -9.53 -20.51
N GLU A 176 -10.35 -8.57 -21.06
CA GLU A 176 -10.75 -7.43 -21.90
C GLU A 176 -11.76 -6.39 -21.32
N ILE A 177 -11.28 -5.15 -21.15
CA ILE A 177 -12.12 -3.97 -20.85
C ILE A 177 -12.02 -2.96 -22.01
N PRO A 178 -13.14 -2.51 -22.63
CA PRO A 178 -13.11 -1.49 -23.67
C PRO A 178 -13.01 -0.07 -23.11
N ARG A 179 -12.26 0.77 -23.83
CA ARG A 179 -12.10 2.23 -23.64
C ARG A 179 -13.39 2.98 -23.94
N ASN A 180 -14.10 3.45 -22.92
CA ASN A 180 -14.83 4.73 -22.85
C ASN A 180 -16.02 4.64 -21.88
N ARG A 181 -15.88 5.17 -20.67
CA ARG A 181 -17.01 5.75 -19.93
C ARG A 181 -16.60 7.08 -19.32
N ARG A 182 -17.46 8.08 -19.52
CA ARG A 182 -17.44 9.35 -18.76
C ARG A 182 -17.83 9.01 -17.32
N PHE A 183 -17.02 9.42 -16.35
CA PHE A 183 -17.17 9.02 -14.95
C PHE A 183 -17.99 10.04 -14.15
N LEU A 184 -19.16 9.59 -13.69
CA LEU A 184 -19.92 10.17 -12.59
C LEU A 184 -19.36 9.62 -11.28
N PHE A 185 -19.19 10.47 -10.26
CA PHE A 185 -18.95 10.01 -8.89
C PHE A 185 -20.19 9.23 -8.40
N HIS A 186 -20.10 7.91 -8.48
CA HIS A 186 -21.00 6.99 -7.81
C HIS A 186 -20.15 5.83 -7.26
N GLU A 187 -19.55 6.04 -6.09
CA GLU A 187 -19.26 4.92 -5.20
C GLU A 187 -20.63 4.34 -4.79
N LYS A 188 -21.04 3.24 -5.41
CA LYS A 188 -22.03 2.38 -4.76
C LYS A 188 -21.36 1.85 -3.50
N SER A 189 -21.80 2.30 -2.31
CA SER A 189 -21.22 1.90 -1.05
C SER A 189 -21.48 0.42 -0.79
N SER A 190 -20.49 -0.43 -1.08
CA SER A 190 -20.41 -1.71 -0.42
C SER A 190 -20.16 -1.45 1.08
N PRO A 191 -20.90 -2.08 2.00
CA PRO A 191 -20.62 -1.94 3.43
C PRO A 191 -19.28 -2.58 3.82
N LEU A 192 -18.73 -3.48 2.99
CA LEU A 192 -17.37 -4.01 3.14
C LEU A 192 -16.42 -3.27 2.17
N PRO A 193 -15.49 -2.44 2.68
CA PRO A 193 -14.42 -1.87 1.87
C PRO A 193 -13.65 -2.98 1.14
N GLN A 194 -13.40 -2.80 -0.15
CA GLN A 194 -12.61 -3.75 -0.94
C GLN A 194 -11.14 -3.31 -0.98
N PRO A 195 -10.18 -4.24 -0.79
CA PRO A 195 -8.77 -3.96 -1.02
C PRO A 195 -8.55 -3.70 -2.51
N HIS A 196 -7.57 -2.85 -2.81
CA HIS A 196 -7.21 -2.55 -4.18
C HIS A 196 -6.40 -3.69 -4.79
N LEU A 197 -6.80 -4.18 -5.98
CA LEU A 197 -6.06 -5.17 -6.75
C LEU A 197 -6.34 -4.97 -8.25
N TRP A 198 -5.32 -4.62 -9.00
CA TRP A 198 -5.40 -4.28 -10.44
C TRP A 198 -4.60 -5.25 -11.33
N TYR A 199 -4.02 -6.30 -10.75
CA TYR A 199 -3.13 -7.24 -11.42
C TYR A 199 -3.46 -8.70 -11.11
N THR A 200 -2.88 -9.60 -11.90
CA THR A 200 -3.10 -11.05 -11.88
C THR A 200 -2.09 -11.78 -10.98
N GLN A 201 -2.23 -13.10 -10.87
CA GLN A 201 -1.32 -13.95 -10.09
C GLN A 201 0.10 -14.06 -10.70
N ASP A 202 0.37 -13.46 -11.86
CA ASP A 202 1.70 -13.51 -12.51
C ASP A 202 2.81 -12.92 -11.62
N VAL A 203 2.46 -12.07 -10.65
CA VAL A 203 3.35 -11.58 -9.60
C VAL A 203 4.00 -12.73 -8.81
N LEU A 204 3.30 -13.85 -8.59
CA LEU A 204 3.88 -15.02 -7.92
C LEU A 204 4.98 -15.68 -8.76
N HIS A 205 4.90 -15.58 -10.09
CA HIS A 205 5.98 -16.01 -10.97
C HIS A 205 7.19 -15.07 -10.86
N ALA A 206 6.97 -13.76 -10.79
CA ALA A 206 8.04 -12.80 -10.52
C ALA A 206 8.71 -13.09 -9.17
N LEU A 207 7.94 -13.33 -8.10
CA LEU A 207 8.47 -13.70 -6.79
C LEU A 207 9.30 -14.98 -6.86
N LYS A 208 8.83 -16.01 -7.58
CA LYS A 208 9.59 -17.25 -7.77
C LYS A 208 10.94 -16.99 -8.45
N LEU A 209 10.97 -16.15 -9.48
CA LEU A 209 12.21 -15.75 -10.16
C LEU A 209 13.16 -14.97 -9.23
N PHE A 210 12.63 -14.09 -8.38
CA PHE A 210 13.41 -13.41 -7.34
C PHE A 210 14.05 -14.42 -6.37
N LEU A 211 13.30 -15.40 -5.90
CA LEU A 211 13.79 -16.44 -4.97
C LEU A 211 14.87 -17.34 -5.61
N ASP A 212 14.68 -17.70 -6.89
CA ASP A 212 15.62 -18.54 -7.64
C ASP A 212 16.94 -17.80 -7.90
N ALA A 213 16.89 -16.49 -8.10
CA ALA A 213 18.08 -15.64 -8.23
C ALA A 213 18.80 -15.37 -6.90
N GLY A 214 18.20 -15.68 -5.75
CA GLY A 214 18.65 -15.13 -4.47
C GLY A 214 20.05 -15.53 -4.04
N ASN A 215 20.51 -16.74 -4.40
CA ASN A 215 21.88 -17.16 -4.09
C ASN A 215 22.91 -16.30 -4.83
N GLU A 216 22.59 -15.81 -6.03
CA GLU A 216 23.47 -14.95 -6.82
C GLU A 216 23.50 -13.50 -6.34
N LEU A 217 22.51 -13.08 -5.54
CA LEU A 217 22.27 -11.69 -5.13
C LEU A 217 22.26 -11.49 -3.61
N ALA A 218 22.62 -12.52 -2.82
CA ALA A 218 22.56 -12.47 -1.35
C ALA A 218 23.37 -11.31 -0.72
N GLY A 219 24.39 -10.79 -1.41
CA GLY A 219 25.18 -9.63 -0.96
C GLY A 219 24.59 -8.26 -1.30
N SER A 220 23.50 -8.19 -2.07
CA SER A 220 22.87 -6.93 -2.49
C SER A 220 21.76 -6.52 -1.52
N LEU A 221 21.97 -5.41 -0.81
CA LEU A 221 20.99 -4.86 0.14
C LEU A 221 19.69 -4.41 -0.56
N THR A 222 19.79 -3.89 -1.78
CA THR A 222 18.66 -3.47 -2.60
C THR A 222 17.87 -4.66 -3.14
N TYR A 223 18.53 -5.78 -3.48
CA TYR A 223 17.85 -7.04 -3.79
C TYR A 223 17.09 -7.56 -2.57
N ARG A 224 17.74 -7.55 -1.39
CA ARG A 224 17.09 -7.96 -0.14
C ARG A 224 15.82 -7.15 0.13
N TYR A 225 15.88 -5.82 -0.01
CA TYR A 225 14.72 -4.93 0.13
C TYR A 225 13.59 -5.32 -0.83
N ASP A 226 13.88 -5.46 -2.12
CA ASP A 226 12.85 -5.78 -3.13
C ASP A 226 12.28 -7.19 -2.94
N LEU A 227 13.09 -8.15 -2.51
CA LEU A 227 12.63 -9.50 -2.18
C LEU A 227 11.65 -9.47 -0.99
N VAL A 228 11.99 -8.73 0.07
CA VAL A 228 11.13 -8.58 1.25
C VAL A 228 9.82 -7.91 0.85
N ASP A 229 9.86 -6.82 0.09
CA ASP A 229 8.66 -6.09 -0.30
C ASP A 229 7.76 -6.91 -1.24
N LEU A 230 8.33 -7.62 -2.22
CA LEU A 230 7.58 -8.48 -3.13
C LEU A 230 6.97 -9.69 -2.43
N THR A 231 7.69 -10.27 -1.47
CA THR A 231 7.16 -11.37 -0.64
C THR A 231 6.03 -10.86 0.24
N ARG A 232 6.19 -9.70 0.90
CA ARG A 232 5.15 -9.04 1.71
C ARG A 232 3.92 -8.73 0.86
N GLN A 233 4.09 -8.17 -0.35
CA GLN A 233 3.01 -7.88 -1.28
C GLN A 233 2.20 -9.14 -1.61
N SER A 234 2.89 -10.22 -1.93
CA SER A 234 2.24 -11.49 -2.28
C SER A 234 1.45 -12.07 -1.11
N LEU A 235 2.03 -12.02 0.11
CA LEU A 235 1.37 -12.51 1.32
C LEU A 235 0.20 -11.61 1.76
N SER A 236 0.29 -10.29 1.58
CA SER A 236 -0.80 -9.37 1.95
C SER A 236 -2.03 -9.57 1.06
N LYS A 237 -1.83 -9.81 -0.24
CA LYS A 237 -2.95 -10.15 -1.15
C LYS A 237 -3.54 -11.52 -0.87
N LEU A 238 -2.72 -12.50 -0.46
CA LEU A 238 -3.26 -13.77 0.07
C LEU A 238 -4.08 -13.56 1.34
N ALA A 239 -3.62 -12.71 2.27
CA ALA A 239 -4.34 -12.41 3.50
C ALA A 239 -5.71 -11.77 3.22
N ASN A 240 -5.81 -10.94 2.18
CA ASN A 240 -7.10 -10.38 1.76
C ASN A 240 -8.11 -11.49 1.39
N GLN A 241 -7.68 -12.46 0.58
CA GLN A 241 -8.54 -13.59 0.21
C GLN A 241 -8.91 -14.44 1.44
N VAL A 242 -7.96 -14.67 2.35
CA VAL A 242 -8.23 -15.44 3.58
C VAL A 242 -9.24 -14.74 4.48
N TYR A 243 -9.20 -13.42 4.58
CA TYR A 243 -10.21 -12.64 5.29
C TYR A 243 -11.60 -12.82 4.67
N LEU A 244 -11.72 -12.66 3.34
CA LEU A 244 -12.98 -12.84 2.63
C LEU A 244 -13.57 -14.25 2.86
N ASN A 245 -12.72 -15.28 2.83
CA ASN A 245 -13.14 -16.66 3.13
C ASN A 245 -13.62 -16.82 4.58
N ALA A 246 -13.00 -16.13 5.55
CA ALA A 246 -13.46 -16.13 6.94
C ALA A 246 -14.85 -15.47 7.07
N ILE A 247 -15.08 -14.35 6.39
CA ILE A 247 -16.36 -13.66 6.38
C ILE A 247 -17.46 -14.51 5.72
N ALA A 248 -17.14 -15.18 4.60
CA ALA A 248 -18.06 -16.12 3.96
C ALA A 248 -18.44 -17.26 4.92
N ALA A 249 -17.45 -17.89 5.55
CA ALA A 249 -17.70 -18.96 6.53
C ALA A 249 -18.55 -18.50 7.73
N PHE A 250 -18.37 -17.26 8.21
CA PHE A 250 -19.24 -16.71 9.26
C PHE A 250 -20.69 -16.60 8.80
N ARG A 251 -20.92 -16.10 7.58
CA ARG A 251 -22.26 -15.93 6.99
C ARG A 251 -22.96 -17.26 6.72
N ASP A 252 -22.19 -18.29 6.35
CA ASP A 252 -22.69 -19.64 6.12
C ASP A 252 -22.90 -20.43 7.43
N GLY A 253 -22.56 -19.83 8.58
CA GLY A 253 -22.65 -20.48 9.88
C GLY A 253 -21.61 -21.58 10.11
N ASP A 254 -20.56 -21.66 9.28
CA ASP A 254 -19.50 -22.67 9.38
C ASP A 254 -18.43 -22.25 10.39
N ALA A 255 -18.61 -22.67 11.64
CA ALA A 255 -17.67 -22.38 12.72
C ALA A 255 -16.28 -23.01 12.51
N LYS A 256 -16.19 -24.14 11.80
CA LYS A 256 -14.91 -24.81 11.53
C LYS A 256 -14.11 -24.04 10.48
N ALA A 257 -14.76 -23.69 9.37
CA ALA A 257 -14.14 -22.88 8.32
C ALA A 257 -13.77 -21.49 8.82
N LEU A 258 -14.65 -20.84 9.60
CA LEU A 258 -14.33 -19.55 10.23
C LEU A 258 -13.09 -19.66 11.12
N SER A 259 -13.02 -20.68 11.97
CA SER A 259 -11.85 -20.91 12.85
C SER A 259 -10.57 -21.19 12.06
N LEU A 260 -10.66 -21.94 10.96
CA LEU A 260 -9.53 -22.22 10.08
C LEU A 260 -9.01 -20.93 9.41
N HIS A 261 -9.88 -20.18 8.75
CA HIS A 261 -9.50 -18.97 8.02
C HIS A 261 -9.04 -17.85 8.97
N SER A 262 -9.69 -17.68 10.12
CA SER A 262 -9.27 -16.73 11.15
C SER A 262 -7.84 -17.03 11.63
N ARG A 263 -7.54 -18.30 11.94
CA ARG A 263 -6.18 -18.70 12.35
C ARG A 263 -5.16 -18.49 11.24
N LYS A 264 -5.50 -18.81 9.98
CA LYS A 264 -4.63 -18.58 8.83
C LYS A 264 -4.34 -17.08 8.64
N PHE A 265 -5.34 -16.22 8.78
CA PHE A 265 -5.17 -14.76 8.67
C PHE A 265 -4.26 -14.23 9.78
N LEU A 266 -4.50 -14.60 11.03
CA LEU A 266 -3.66 -14.20 12.16
C LEU A 266 -2.22 -14.72 12.02
N GLN A 267 -2.03 -15.93 11.49
CA GLN A 267 -0.70 -16.46 11.21
C GLN A 267 0.01 -15.70 10.09
N LEU A 268 -0.70 -15.32 9.03
CA LEU A 268 -0.13 -14.48 7.96
C LEU A 268 0.40 -13.16 8.50
N ILE A 269 -0.30 -12.50 9.43
CA ILE A 269 0.19 -11.26 10.06
C ILE A 269 1.53 -11.49 10.76
N LYS A 270 1.64 -12.57 11.55
CA LYS A 270 2.88 -12.90 12.27
C LYS A 270 4.03 -13.25 11.32
N ASP A 271 3.73 -14.03 10.30
CA ASP A 271 4.73 -14.45 9.32
C ASP A 271 5.25 -13.26 8.49
N ILE A 272 4.36 -12.32 8.13
CA ILE A 272 4.74 -11.07 7.48
C ILE A 272 5.57 -10.20 8.44
N ASP A 273 5.24 -10.13 9.74
CA ASP A 273 6.06 -9.41 10.73
C ASP A 273 7.50 -9.96 10.78
N ILE A 274 7.65 -11.30 10.82
CA ILE A 274 8.96 -11.98 10.79
C ILE A 274 9.73 -11.65 9.50
N LEU A 275 9.07 -11.68 8.34
CA LEU A 275 9.68 -11.32 7.06
C LEU A 275 10.20 -9.88 7.08
N LEU A 276 9.40 -8.94 7.57
CA LEU A 276 9.76 -7.52 7.60
C LEU A 276 10.89 -7.24 8.59
N ALA A 277 11.03 -8.04 9.65
CA ALA A 277 12.14 -7.93 10.58
C ALA A 277 13.52 -8.18 9.93
N ALA A 278 13.55 -8.85 8.76
CA ALA A 278 14.78 -9.19 8.05
C ALA A 278 15.40 -8.02 7.24
N ASP A 279 14.73 -6.86 7.20
CA ASP A 279 15.21 -5.67 6.51
C ASP A 279 14.96 -4.39 7.32
N ASP A 280 15.97 -3.51 7.40
CA ASP A 280 16.01 -2.32 8.24
C ASP A 280 15.04 -1.23 7.79
N ASN A 281 14.60 -1.29 6.54
CA ASN A 281 13.62 -0.36 5.98
C ASN A 281 12.18 -0.65 6.44
N PHE A 282 11.95 -1.77 7.15
CA PHE A 282 10.63 -2.19 7.58
C PHE A 282 10.49 -2.36 9.09
N LEU A 283 11.25 -1.62 9.90
CA LEU A 283 11.23 -1.72 11.36
C LEU A 283 10.47 -0.56 12.01
N LEU A 284 9.45 -0.84 12.84
CA LEU A 284 8.78 0.21 13.61
C LEU A 284 9.75 0.91 14.58
N GLY A 285 10.71 0.16 15.13
CA GLY A 285 11.65 0.70 16.12
C GLY A 285 12.49 1.85 15.58
N THR A 286 12.89 1.82 14.30
CA THR A 286 13.69 2.90 13.70
C THR A 286 12.91 4.21 13.62
N TRP A 287 11.61 4.14 13.30
CA TRP A 287 10.67 5.26 13.31
C TRP A 287 10.46 5.85 14.71
N LEU A 288 10.23 5.01 15.72
CA LEU A 288 9.99 5.49 17.08
C LEU A 288 11.26 6.07 17.72
N GLU A 289 12.41 5.45 17.51
CA GLU A 289 13.69 5.96 18.02
C GLU A 289 14.14 7.23 17.29
N SER A 290 13.82 7.39 16.00
CA SER A 290 14.12 8.65 15.30
C SER A 290 13.30 9.81 15.88
N ALA A 291 12.02 9.61 16.16
CA ALA A 291 11.17 10.60 16.81
C ALA A 291 11.70 10.99 18.19
N LYS A 292 12.06 10.00 19.03
CA LYS A 292 12.59 10.27 20.38
C LYS A 292 13.92 11.01 20.37
N LYS A 293 14.79 10.80 19.37
CA LYS A 293 16.07 11.50 19.25
C LYS A 293 15.93 13.01 19.01
N LEU A 294 14.75 13.48 18.57
CA LEU A 294 14.48 14.90 18.38
C LEU A 294 14.14 15.63 19.70
N ALA A 295 13.79 14.88 20.75
CA ALA A 295 13.37 15.45 22.03
C ALA A 295 14.56 15.93 22.86
N VAL A 296 14.39 17.03 23.60
CA VAL A 296 15.42 17.58 24.49
C VAL A 296 15.22 17.22 25.97
N ASN A 297 14.07 16.62 26.33
CA ASN A 297 13.75 16.22 27.70
C ASN A 297 12.79 15.02 27.73
N ALA A 298 12.58 14.45 28.94
CA ALA A 298 11.80 13.22 29.12
C ALA A 298 10.31 13.35 28.77
N ASP A 299 9.72 14.54 28.94
CA ASP A 299 8.32 14.76 28.59
C ASP A 299 8.14 14.86 27.07
N GLU A 300 9.07 15.50 26.38
CA GLU A 300 9.12 15.51 24.92
C GLU A 300 9.37 14.12 24.33
N ILE A 301 10.22 13.28 24.95
CA ILE A 301 10.42 11.89 24.51
C ILE A 301 9.08 11.15 24.46
N LYS A 302 8.27 11.26 25.52
CA LYS A 302 6.94 10.63 25.58
C LYS A 302 6.00 11.24 24.55
N GLN A 303 5.99 12.56 24.39
CA GLN A 303 5.12 13.24 23.43
C GLN A 303 5.48 12.90 21.98
N TYR A 304 6.77 12.83 21.64
CA TYR A 304 7.22 12.55 20.28
C TYR A 304 7.02 11.09 19.91
N GLU A 305 7.23 10.16 20.85
CA GLU A 305 6.85 8.76 20.63
C GLU A 305 5.34 8.60 20.46
N TRP A 306 4.52 9.28 21.28
CA TRP A 306 3.07 9.29 21.12
C TRP A 306 2.65 9.87 19.76
N ASN A 307 3.25 10.98 19.31
CA ASN A 307 3.01 11.56 17.98
C ASN A 307 3.34 10.55 16.86
N ALA A 308 4.50 9.90 16.96
CA ALA A 308 5.00 8.94 15.98
C ALA A 308 4.10 7.70 15.87
N ARG A 309 3.64 7.16 17.01
CA ARG A 309 2.65 6.07 17.06
C ARG A 309 1.29 6.51 16.52
N THR A 310 0.87 7.72 16.87
CA THR A 310 -0.44 8.28 16.52
C THR A 310 -0.58 8.48 15.02
N GLN A 311 0.43 9.04 14.37
CA GLN A 311 0.44 9.33 12.94
C GLN A 311 0.20 8.07 12.09
N VAL A 312 0.80 6.93 12.46
CA VAL A 312 0.73 5.69 11.67
C VAL A 312 -0.43 4.75 12.05
N THR A 313 -1.32 5.18 12.96
CA THR A 313 -2.44 4.35 13.46
C THR A 313 -3.77 5.12 13.47
N MET A 314 -4.31 5.40 14.66
CA MET A 314 -5.67 5.90 14.88
C MET A 314 -5.81 7.40 14.64
N TRP A 315 -4.73 8.16 14.43
CA TRP A 315 -4.79 9.63 14.45
C TRP A 315 -5.43 10.13 15.76
N TYR A 316 -6.14 11.26 15.76
CA TYR A 316 -6.45 11.99 17.00
C TYR A 316 -7.94 12.15 17.34
N ASP A 317 -8.81 12.40 16.38
CA ASP A 317 -10.20 12.88 16.59
C ASP A 317 -11.22 11.78 16.93
N ASN A 318 -10.80 10.71 17.64
CA ASN A 318 -11.68 9.61 18.01
C ASN A 318 -12.49 9.87 19.30
N THR A 319 -13.53 9.08 19.49
CA THR A 319 -14.33 9.03 20.73
C THR A 319 -14.35 7.60 21.27
N LYS A 320 -15.09 7.35 22.35
CA LYS A 320 -15.17 6.01 22.97
C LYS A 320 -15.67 4.90 22.03
N ASN A 321 -16.46 5.23 21.01
CA ASN A 321 -17.08 4.26 20.11
C ASN A 321 -17.06 4.69 18.63
N VAL A 322 -16.42 5.82 18.32
CA VAL A 322 -16.26 6.32 16.95
C VAL A 322 -14.76 6.51 16.70
N GLN A 323 -14.23 5.81 15.70
CA GLN A 323 -12.85 5.96 15.26
C GLN A 323 -12.61 7.29 14.53
N SER A 324 -11.35 7.71 14.41
CA SER A 324 -10.96 8.86 13.58
C SER A 324 -11.38 8.67 12.12
N GLN A 325 -11.70 9.77 11.44
CA GLN A 325 -11.87 9.75 9.97
C GLN A 325 -10.57 9.45 9.23
N LEU A 326 -9.42 9.67 9.87
CA LEU A 326 -8.08 9.39 9.36
C LEU A 326 -7.50 8.08 9.90
N HIS A 327 -8.28 7.25 10.60
CA HIS A 327 -7.78 5.96 11.09
C HIS A 327 -7.12 5.16 9.97
N ASP A 328 -5.94 4.61 10.25
CA ASP A 328 -5.12 3.83 9.33
C ASP A 328 -4.80 4.56 8.00
N TYR A 329 -4.95 5.88 7.91
CA TYR A 329 -4.63 6.65 6.70
C TYR A 329 -3.16 6.48 6.32
N ALA A 330 -2.27 6.65 7.30
CA ALA A 330 -0.84 6.48 7.14
C ALA A 330 -0.34 5.12 7.63
N ASN A 331 -1.14 4.06 7.43
CA ASN A 331 -0.80 2.70 7.81
C ASN A 331 0.55 2.23 7.22
N LYS A 332 1.18 1.25 7.88
CA LYS A 332 2.51 0.74 7.54
C LYS A 332 2.57 -0.77 7.64
N PHE A 333 3.30 -1.40 6.72
CA PHE A 333 3.80 -2.76 6.89
C PHE A 333 5.20 -2.72 7.49
N TRP A 334 5.27 -2.52 8.80
CA TRP A 334 6.52 -2.61 9.57
C TRP A 334 6.47 -3.76 10.57
N SER A 335 7.60 -4.46 10.76
CA SER A 335 7.76 -5.37 11.89
C SER A 335 7.59 -4.59 13.20
N GLY A 336 6.89 -5.22 14.14
CA GLY A 336 6.48 -4.61 15.40
C GLY A 336 5.05 -4.06 15.35
N ILE A 337 4.67 -3.27 14.33
CA ILE A 337 3.30 -2.73 14.26
C ILE A 337 2.29 -3.80 13.83
N LEU A 338 2.70 -4.77 13.00
CA LEU A 338 1.86 -5.90 12.60
C LEU A 338 1.47 -6.74 13.81
N GLU A 339 2.44 -7.22 14.58
CA GLU A 339 2.15 -8.01 15.78
C GLU A 339 1.62 -7.17 16.94
N GLY A 340 2.11 -5.94 17.12
CA GLY A 340 1.79 -5.09 18.26
C GLY A 340 0.45 -4.35 18.16
N TYR A 341 -0.04 -4.06 16.95
CA TYR A 341 -1.23 -3.23 16.73
C TYR A 341 -2.29 -3.88 15.84
N TYR A 342 -1.91 -4.39 14.66
CA TYR A 342 -2.88 -4.96 13.71
C TYR A 342 -3.38 -6.35 14.13
N LEU A 343 -2.49 -7.23 14.62
CA LEU A 343 -2.83 -8.58 15.06
C LEU A 343 -3.86 -8.60 16.20
N PRO A 344 -3.73 -7.80 17.29
CA PRO A 344 -4.71 -7.79 18.37
C PRO A 344 -6.09 -7.31 17.90
N ARG A 345 -6.16 -6.30 17.02
CA ARG A 345 -7.41 -5.82 16.41
C ARG A 345 -8.14 -6.92 15.65
N ALA A 346 -7.42 -7.63 14.77
CA ALA A 346 -7.96 -8.76 14.01
C ALA A 346 -8.40 -9.91 14.94
N SER A 347 -7.60 -10.20 15.96
CA SER A 347 -7.89 -11.27 16.95
C SER A 347 -9.17 -10.98 17.74
N MET A 348 -9.35 -9.74 18.21
CA MET A 348 -10.58 -9.31 18.90
C MET A 348 -11.82 -9.51 18.02
N PHE A 349 -11.72 -9.14 16.75
CA PHE A 349 -12.81 -9.29 15.79
C PHE A 349 -13.18 -10.76 15.56
N PHE A 350 -12.22 -11.61 15.18
CA PHE A 350 -12.50 -13.02 14.91
C PHE A 350 -12.96 -13.79 16.15
N THR A 351 -12.44 -13.44 17.33
CA THR A 351 -12.90 -14.02 18.59
C THR A 351 -14.38 -13.72 18.83
N ARG A 352 -14.80 -12.49 18.56
CA ARG A 352 -16.21 -12.08 18.69
C ARG A 352 -17.11 -12.74 17.64
N LEU A 353 -16.66 -12.87 16.40
CA LEU A 353 -17.41 -13.61 15.36
C LEU A 353 -17.61 -15.07 15.74
N LEU A 354 -16.54 -15.75 16.17
CA LEU A 354 -16.62 -17.14 16.63
C LEU A 354 -17.55 -17.30 17.84
N LYS A 355 -17.52 -16.35 18.78
CA LYS A 355 -18.41 -16.33 19.94
C LYS A 355 -19.87 -16.13 19.53
N SER A 356 -20.13 -15.14 18.66
CA SER A 356 -21.44 -14.84 18.09
C SER A 356 -22.06 -16.08 17.44
N LEU A 357 -21.26 -16.78 16.63
CA LEU A 357 -21.70 -18.00 15.95
C LEU A 357 -21.98 -19.17 16.91
N LYS A 358 -21.10 -19.40 17.90
CA LYS A 358 -21.28 -20.47 18.91
C LYS A 358 -22.48 -20.24 19.82
N GLU A 359 -22.74 -18.99 20.18
CA GLU A 359 -23.85 -18.62 21.08
C GLU A 359 -25.15 -18.34 20.32
N ASN A 360 -25.14 -18.39 18.98
CA ASN A 360 -26.25 -17.99 18.11
C ASN A 360 -26.81 -16.60 18.47
N LYS A 361 -25.91 -15.61 18.60
CA LYS A 361 -26.22 -14.21 18.92
C LYS A 361 -25.64 -13.29 17.87
N ASP A 362 -26.28 -12.15 17.66
CA ASP A 362 -25.77 -11.13 16.73
C ASP A 362 -24.39 -10.61 17.12
N PHE A 363 -23.57 -10.29 16.11
CA PHE A 363 -22.32 -9.59 16.31
C PHE A 363 -22.56 -8.18 16.87
N LYS A 364 -22.06 -7.92 18.08
CA LYS A 364 -22.23 -6.63 18.75
C LYS A 364 -21.15 -5.64 18.30
N LEU A 365 -21.38 -4.99 17.15
CA LEU A 365 -20.46 -4.05 16.50
C LEU A 365 -20.00 -2.92 17.44
N GLU A 366 -20.92 -2.28 18.16
CA GLU A 366 -20.58 -1.17 19.07
C GLU A 366 -19.67 -1.59 20.24
N GLU A 367 -19.88 -2.79 20.78
CA GLU A 367 -19.05 -3.32 21.86
C GLU A 367 -17.66 -3.71 21.38
N TRP A 368 -17.56 -4.25 20.16
CA TRP A 368 -16.27 -4.45 19.51
C TRP A 368 -15.57 -3.11 19.24
N ARG A 369 -16.27 -2.09 18.75
CA ARG A 369 -15.74 -0.73 18.53
C ARG A 369 -15.12 -0.15 19.79
N LYS A 370 -15.85 -0.16 20.91
CA LYS A 370 -15.34 0.32 22.20
C LYS A 370 -14.04 -0.38 22.60
N GLU A 371 -13.98 -1.69 22.41
CA GLU A 371 -12.82 -2.51 22.76
C GLU A 371 -11.59 -2.16 21.93
N TRP A 372 -11.69 -2.20 20.60
CA TRP A 372 -10.53 -2.02 19.73
C TRP A 372 -10.06 -0.54 19.68
N ILE A 373 -10.97 0.43 19.85
CA ILE A 373 -10.61 1.85 19.98
C ILE A 373 -9.87 2.09 21.30
N THR A 374 -10.37 1.54 22.41
CA THR A 374 -9.69 1.64 23.71
C THR A 374 -8.30 1.01 23.66
N PHE A 375 -8.17 -0.15 23.01
CA PHE A 375 -6.88 -0.79 22.75
C PHE A 375 -5.96 0.13 21.93
N SER A 376 -6.46 0.73 20.86
CA SER A 376 -5.66 1.59 19.99
C SER A 376 -5.10 2.80 20.73
N ASN A 377 -5.91 3.47 21.54
CA ASN A 377 -5.48 4.62 22.32
C ASN A 377 -4.44 4.22 23.39
N LYS A 378 -4.57 3.03 23.97
CA LYS A 378 -3.56 2.48 24.89
C LYS A 378 -2.25 2.18 24.18
N TRP A 379 -2.30 1.62 22.97
CA TRP A 379 -1.10 1.33 22.18
C TRP A 379 -0.36 2.62 21.77
N GLN A 380 -1.10 3.67 21.38
CA GLN A 380 -0.53 5.00 21.09
C GLN A 380 0.18 5.60 22.30
N ALA A 381 -0.37 5.43 23.51
CA ALA A 381 0.23 5.87 24.77
C ALA A 381 1.28 4.90 25.34
N GLY A 382 1.52 3.78 24.68
CA GLY A 382 2.47 2.75 25.09
C GLY A 382 3.92 3.20 24.95
N LEU A 383 4.80 2.52 25.68
CA LEU A 383 6.25 2.75 25.69
C LEU A 383 7.04 1.47 25.41
N GLU A 384 6.39 0.49 24.76
CA GLU A 384 7.02 -0.79 24.41
C GLU A 384 8.19 -0.54 23.46
N LEU A 385 9.32 -1.20 23.72
CA LEU A 385 10.50 -1.11 22.88
C LEU A 385 10.36 -2.04 21.68
N TYR A 386 10.71 -1.54 20.50
CA TYR A 386 10.74 -2.30 19.27
C TYR A 386 12.17 -2.42 18.73
N PRO A 387 12.55 -3.55 18.10
CA PRO A 387 13.87 -3.71 17.51
C PRO A 387 14.20 -2.62 16.48
N VAL A 388 15.45 -2.15 16.52
CA VAL A 388 16.03 -1.17 15.57
C VAL A 388 17.10 -1.80 14.67
N LYS A 389 17.29 -3.12 14.80
CA LYS A 389 18.24 -3.91 14.02
C LYS A 389 17.52 -5.10 13.43
N VAL A 390 17.97 -5.47 12.24
CA VAL A 390 17.44 -6.59 11.48
C VAL A 390 17.61 -7.92 12.23
N GLN A 391 16.66 -8.82 12.03
CA GLN A 391 16.64 -10.16 12.58
C GLN A 391 16.24 -11.17 11.51
N GLY A 392 16.98 -12.28 11.44
CA GLY A 392 16.74 -13.33 10.45
C GLY A 392 17.39 -13.06 9.09
N ASP A 393 17.33 -14.09 8.24
CA ASP A 393 17.82 -14.04 6.86
C ASP A 393 16.62 -13.91 5.92
N ALA A 394 16.57 -12.80 5.18
CA ALA A 394 15.43 -12.47 4.32
C ALA A 394 15.19 -13.52 3.23
N LEU A 395 16.24 -14.11 2.65
CA LEU A 395 16.11 -15.09 1.58
C LEU A 395 15.59 -16.42 2.10
N VAL A 396 16.09 -16.87 3.26
CA VAL A 396 15.60 -18.08 3.93
C VAL A 396 14.14 -17.90 4.32
N ILE A 397 13.79 -16.81 5.00
CA ILE A 397 12.42 -16.53 5.42
C ILE A 397 11.48 -16.44 4.21
N ALA A 398 11.85 -15.70 3.16
CA ALA A 398 11.03 -15.59 1.96
C ALA A 398 10.81 -16.93 1.26
N LYS A 399 11.84 -17.80 1.19
CA LYS A 399 11.71 -19.16 0.64
C LYS A 399 10.74 -20.02 1.48
N ASP A 400 10.89 -19.99 2.80
CA ASP A 400 10.05 -20.76 3.71
C ASP A 400 8.58 -20.31 3.62
N LEU A 401 8.33 -19.01 3.58
CA LEU A 401 6.98 -18.45 3.42
C LEU A 401 6.39 -18.74 2.05
N TYR A 402 7.20 -18.71 0.98
CA TYR A 402 6.74 -19.10 -0.35
C TYR A 402 6.27 -20.56 -0.38
N GLN A 403 7.07 -21.48 0.18
CA GLN A 403 6.70 -22.90 0.31
C GLN A 403 5.49 -23.11 1.21
N LYS A 404 5.36 -22.32 2.28
CA LYS A 404 4.23 -22.45 3.21
C LYS A 404 2.89 -22.07 2.58
N TYR A 405 2.87 -21.13 1.64
CA TYR A 405 1.64 -20.46 1.21
C TYR A 405 1.31 -20.59 -0.27
N PHE A 406 2.29 -20.85 -1.14
CA PHE A 406 2.12 -20.80 -2.60
C PHE A 406 2.54 -22.08 -3.34
N THR A 407 2.93 -23.12 -2.61
CA THR A 407 3.17 -24.48 -3.14
C THR A 407 2.25 -25.47 -2.43
#